data_AF-A0A6G7X694-F1
#
_entry.id   AF-A0A6G7X694-F1
#
_cell.length_a   1.000
_cell.length_b   1.000
_cell.length_c   1.000
_cell.angle_alpha   90.00
_cell.angle_beta   90.00
_cell.angle_gamma   90.00
#
_symmetry.space_group_name_H-M   'P 1'
#
loop_
_entity.id
_entity.type
_entity.pdbx_description
1 polymer ?
#
loop_
_entity_poly.entity_id
_entity_poly.type
_entity_poly.pdbx_seq_one_letter_code
_entity_poly.pdbx_strand_id
1 'polypeptide(L)'
;MKDQIFEAIENQNLLEFNYEGYSRTVEPHCYGLTTKGNEAIRAYQVDGYSSSGKMGWKLYDLSKADNLEILDDIFETRDDYKRGDKGMSKIFIEI
;
A
#
# COMPACT_ATOMS: atom_id res chain seq x y z
N MET A 1 -8.75 -9.51 2.06
CA MET A 1 -8.07 -8.34 1.49
C MET A 1 -8.20 -7.10 2.36
N LYS A 2 -9.39 -6.53 2.59
CA LYS A 2 -9.53 -5.31 3.41
C LYS A 2 -8.99 -5.49 4.84
N ASP A 3 -9.44 -6.54 5.52
CA ASP A 3 -9.01 -6.84 6.89
C ASP A 3 -7.48 -7.01 6.98
N GLN A 4 -6.88 -7.65 5.97
CA GLN A 4 -5.43 -7.81 5.89
C GLN A 4 -4.69 -6.47 5.73
N ILE A 5 -5.27 -5.53 4.97
CA ILE A 5 -4.69 -4.19 4.80
C ILE A 5 -4.81 -3.38 6.10
N PHE A 6 -5.95 -3.50 6.81
CA PHE A 6 -6.10 -2.91 8.14
C PHE A 6 -5.05 -3.45 9.11
N GLU A 7 -4.96 -4.78 9.22
CA GLU A 7 -3.99 -5.46 10.08
C GLU A 7 -2.55 -5.06 9.75
N ALA A 8 -2.18 -5.05 8.47
CA ALA A 8 -0.83 -4.69 8.06
C ALA A 8 -0.49 -3.22 8.34
N ILE A 9 -1.46 -2.29 8.26
CA ILE A 9 -1.22 -0.89 8.61
C ILE A 9 -1.15 -0.72 10.14
N GLU A 10 -2.05 -1.35 10.90
CA GLU A 10 -2.05 -1.28 12.37
C GLU A 10 -0.76 -1.83 12.98
N ASN A 11 -0.26 -2.95 12.44
CA ASN A 11 0.93 -3.63 12.94
C ASN A 11 2.21 -3.25 12.19
N GLN A 12 2.10 -2.39 11.17
CA GLN A 12 3.21 -1.99 10.29
C GLN A 12 3.92 -3.19 9.65
N ASN A 13 3.16 -4.21 9.22
CA ASN A 13 3.68 -5.33 8.44
C ASN A 13 3.83 -4.95 6.96
N LEU A 14 4.82 -5.55 6.31
CA LEU A 14 4.91 -5.50 4.85
C LEU A 14 3.73 -6.25 4.22
N LEU A 15 3.28 -5.75 3.08
CA LEU A 15 2.33 -6.44 2.22
C LEU A 15 3.02 -6.92 0.96
N GLU A 16 2.75 -8.17 0.56
CA GLU A 16 3.03 -8.66 -0.78
C GLU A 16 1.72 -8.82 -1.56
N PHE A 17 1.73 -8.44 -2.84
CA PHE A 17 0.63 -8.69 -3.76
C PHE A 17 1.10 -8.64 -5.22
N ASN A 18 0.34 -9.27 -6.10
CA ASN A 18 0.49 -9.06 -7.54
C ASN A 18 -0.21 -7.77 -7.95
N TYR A 19 0.46 -6.98 -8.78
CA TYR A 19 -0.10 -5.78 -9.39
C TYR A 19 0.12 -5.80 -10.90
N GLU A 20 -0.97 -5.84 -11.66
CA GLU A 20 -0.95 -5.96 -13.13
C GLU A 20 -0.04 -7.12 -13.61
N GLY A 21 -0.08 -8.27 -12.91
CA GLY A 21 0.65 -9.48 -13.25
C GLY A 21 2.08 -9.60 -12.70
N TYR A 22 2.51 -8.69 -11.81
CA TYR A 22 3.85 -8.70 -11.24
C TYR A 22 3.84 -8.50 -9.72
N SER A 23 4.63 -9.26 -8.96
CA SER A 23 4.73 -9.10 -7.49
C SER A 23 5.26 -7.71 -7.06
N ARG A 24 4.72 -7.20 -5.96
CA ARG A 24 5.08 -5.98 -5.24
C ARG A 24 5.19 -6.31 -3.76
N THR A 25 6.27 -5.88 -3.14
CA THR A 25 6.39 -5.84 -1.67
C THR A 25 6.42 -4.39 -1.23
N VAL A 26 5.52 -4.02 -0.32
CA VAL A 26 5.30 -2.61 0.04
C VAL A 26 5.12 -2.41 1.55
N GLU A 27 5.40 -1.19 1.98
CA GLU A 27 5.10 -0.67 3.31
C GLU A 27 3.78 0.14 3.24
N PRO A 28 2.62 -0.45 3.57
CA PRO A 28 1.34 0.25 3.50
C PRO A 28 1.24 1.32 4.59
N HIS A 29 0.97 2.57 4.22
CA HIS A 29 0.84 3.67 5.19
C HIS A 29 -0.58 4.23 5.29
N CYS A 30 -1.39 4.06 4.25
CA CYS A 30 -2.76 4.55 4.24
C CYS A 30 -3.62 3.72 3.30
N TYR A 31 -4.87 3.46 3.71
CA TYR A 31 -5.89 2.78 2.94
C TYR A 31 -7.17 3.62 2.91
N GLY A 32 -7.77 3.77 1.73
CA GLY A 32 -8.95 4.58 1.56
C GLY A 32 -9.56 4.51 0.16
N LEU A 33 -10.49 5.43 -0.10
CA LEU A 33 -11.03 5.71 -1.42
C LEU A 33 -10.25 6.86 -2.06
N THR A 34 -9.81 6.65 -3.29
CA THR A 34 -9.23 7.71 -4.12
C THR A 34 -10.26 8.80 -4.44
N THR A 35 -9.81 9.94 -4.97
CA THR A 35 -10.70 10.98 -5.51
C THR A 35 -11.57 10.51 -6.69
N LYS A 36 -11.24 9.37 -7.31
CA LYS A 36 -12.05 8.72 -8.35
C LYS A 36 -13.02 7.67 -7.82
N GLY A 37 -13.03 7.42 -6.50
CA GLY A 37 -13.92 6.44 -5.86
C GLY A 37 -13.41 5.00 -5.84
N ASN A 38 -12.18 4.74 -6.31
CA ASN A 38 -11.57 3.41 -6.24
C ASN A 38 -10.90 3.18 -4.88
N GLU A 39 -10.97 1.96 -4.35
CA GLU A 39 -10.21 1.57 -3.17
C GLU A 39 -8.72 1.49 -3.51
N ALA A 40 -7.87 2.10 -2.68
CA ALA A 40 -6.44 2.15 -2.92
C ALA A 40 -5.63 2.21 -1.63
N ILE A 41 -4.37 1.77 -1.73
CA ILE A 41 -3.37 1.96 -0.68
C ILE A 41 -2.28 2.95 -1.14
N ARG A 42 -1.89 3.86 -0.25
CA ARG A 42 -0.63 4.60 -0.35
C ARG A 42 0.42 3.75 0.36
N ALA A 43 1.44 3.35 -0.39
CA ALA A 43 2.50 2.52 0.14
C ALA A 43 3.86 2.89 -0.47
N TYR A 44 4.92 2.62 0.27
CA TYR A 44 6.28 2.68 -0.27
C TYR A 44 6.66 1.31 -0.79
N GLN A 45 6.93 1.18 -2.10
CA GLN A 45 7.43 -0.09 -2.64
C GLN A 45 8.88 -0.28 -2.22
N VAL A 46 9.20 -1.43 -1.63
CA VAL A 46 10.55 -1.78 -1.19
C VAL A 46 11.17 -2.91 -2.01
N ASP A 47 10.34 -3.76 -2.63
CA ASP A 47 10.81 -4.85 -3.49
C ASP A 47 9.80 -5.20 -4.60
N GLY A 48 10.14 -6.18 -5.43
CA GLY A 48 9.35 -6.67 -6.55
C GLY A 48 9.57 -5.87 -7.84
N TYR A 49 8.73 -6.12 -8.84
CA TYR A 49 8.94 -5.54 -10.17
C TYR A 49 8.67 -4.02 -10.19
N SER A 50 9.55 -3.30 -10.87
CA SER A 50 9.38 -1.90 -11.24
C SER A 50 10.00 -1.71 -12.61
N SER A 51 9.22 -1.27 -13.61
CA SER A 51 9.73 -1.09 -14.98
C SER A 51 10.89 -0.11 -15.09
N SER A 52 11.01 0.82 -14.14
CA SER A 52 12.12 1.78 -14.03
C SER A 52 13.24 1.34 -13.09
N GLY A 53 13.10 0.18 -12.43
CA GLY A 53 13.98 -0.26 -11.35
C GLY A 53 13.89 0.58 -10.07
N LYS A 54 13.01 1.58 -10.01
CA LYS A 54 12.89 2.48 -8.85
C LYS A 54 11.84 2.01 -7.87
N MET A 55 12.25 2.01 -6.60
CA MET A 55 11.42 1.87 -5.41
C MET A 55 10.94 3.25 -4.95
N GLY A 56 9.84 3.31 -4.18
CA GLY A 56 9.25 4.59 -3.80
C GLY A 56 7.76 4.57 -3.48
N TRP A 57 7.27 5.74 -3.06
CA TRP A 57 5.85 6.01 -2.82
C TRP A 57 5.01 5.82 -4.08
N LYS A 58 3.97 5.01 -3.97
CA LYS A 58 2.99 4.74 -5.02
C LYS A 58 1.58 4.68 -4.45
N LEU A 59 0.60 4.98 -5.29
CA LEU A 59 -0.82 4.78 -5.00
C LEU A 59 -1.27 3.57 -5.81
N TYR A 60 -1.64 2.49 -5.13
CA TYR A 60 -2.06 1.25 -5.77
C TYR A 60 -3.57 1.13 -5.76
N ASP A 61 -4.18 1.15 -6.94
CA ASP A 61 -5.59 0.83 -7.13
C ASP A 61 -5.83 -0.67 -6.87
N LEU A 62 -6.56 -0.99 -5.80
CA LEU A 62 -6.76 -2.37 -5.36
C LEU A 62 -7.61 -3.21 -6.34
N SER A 63 -8.33 -2.58 -7.28
CA SER A 63 -9.01 -3.32 -8.35
C SER A 63 -8.04 -4.04 -9.31
N LYS A 64 -6.76 -3.67 -9.28
CA LYS A 64 -5.68 -4.26 -10.08
C LYS A 64 -4.73 -5.15 -9.28
N ALA A 65 -5.03 -5.34 -8.00
CA ALA A 65 -4.23 -6.14 -7.10
C ALA A 65 -4.90 -7.50 -6.87
N ASP A 66 -4.10 -8.56 -6.84
CA ASP A 66 -4.52 -9.91 -6.47
C ASP A 66 -3.46 -10.59 -5.60
N ASN A 67 -3.84 -11.71 -4.99
CA ASN A 67 -2.98 -12.51 -4.10
C ASN A 67 -2.29 -11.67 -3.01
N LEU A 68 -3.08 -10.89 -2.28
CA LEU A 68 -2.57 -10.05 -1.20
C LEU A 68 -2.30 -10.88 0.06
N GLU A 69 -1.08 -10.76 0.58
CA GLU A 69 -0.58 -11.46 1.75
C GLU A 69 0.13 -10.48 2.70
N ILE A 70 -0.01 -10.72 4.00
CA ILE A 70 0.76 -10.02 5.03
C ILE A 70 2.04 -10.81 5.25
N LEU A 71 3.17 -10.12 5.28
CA LEU A 71 4.46 -10.72 5.61
C LEU A 71 4.78 -10.55 7.10
N ASP A 72 5.56 -11.47 7.65
CA ASP A 72 6.03 -11.39 9.05
C ASP A 72 7.00 -10.20 9.26
N ASP A 73 7.66 -9.75 8.19
CA ASP A 73 8.53 -8.58 8.21
C ASP A 73 7.74 -7.29 8.48
N ILE A 74 8.28 -6.43 9.33
CA ILE A 74 7.70 -5.14 9.71
C ILE A 74 8.52 -3.97 9.18
N PHE A 75 7.92 -2.78 9.14
CA PHE A 75 8.59 -1.54 8.79
C PHE A 75 8.38 -0.46 9.86
N GLU A 76 9.31 0.49 9.92
CA GLU A 76 9.13 1.73 10.67
C GLU A 76 8.50 2.79 9.78
N THR A 77 7.60 3.60 10.34
CA THR A 77 6.97 4.70 9.62
C THR A 77 8.03 5.59 8.97
N ARG A 78 7.89 5.81 7.66
CA ARG A 78 8.86 6.61 6.90
C ARG A 78 8.78 8.08 7.31
N ASP A 79 9.92 8.71 7.56
CA ASP A 79 10.02 10.13 7.96
C ASP A 79 9.40 11.11 6.95
N ASP A 80 9.33 10.72 5.67
CA ASP A 80 8.75 11.53 4.60
C ASP A 80 7.25 11.25 4.36
N TYR A 81 6.64 10.36 5.15
CA TYR A 81 5.20 10.12 5.13
C TYR A 81 4.42 11.34 5.66
N LYS A 82 3.31 11.65 5.01
CA LYS A 82 2.40 12.74 5.39
C LYS A 82 0.98 12.21 5.44
N ARG A 83 0.36 12.33 6.62
CA ARG A 83 -1.05 12.03 6.84
C ARG A 83 -1.97 12.94 6.01
N GLY A 84 -3.19 12.47 5.77
CA GLY A 84 -4.16 13.20 4.97
C GLY A 84 -3.79 13.20 3.48
N ASP A 85 -3.57 12.01 2.92
CA ASP A 85 -3.20 11.83 1.52
C ASP A 85 -4.21 12.53 0.59
N LYS A 86 -3.74 13.55 -0.14
CA LYS A 86 -4.55 14.37 -1.05
C LYS A 86 -5.11 13.58 -2.25
N GLY A 87 -4.56 12.40 -2.53
CA GLY A 87 -5.08 11.47 -3.52
C GLY A 87 -6.33 10.72 -3.05
N MET A 88 -6.66 10.79 -1.76
CA MET A 88 -7.82 10.13 -1.16
C MET A 88 -8.96 11.12 -0.90
N SER A 89 -10.18 10.70 -1.23
CA SER A 89 -11.42 11.39 -0.86
C SER A 89 -11.94 10.96 0.51
N LYS A 90 -11.60 9.73 0.93
CA LYS A 90 -11.91 9.19 2.26
C LYS A 90 -10.78 8.26 2.68
N ILE A 91 -10.25 8.49 3.88
CA ILE A 91 -9.27 7.60 4.50
C ILE A 91 -10.00 6.68 5.46
N PHE A 92 -9.76 5.38 5.36
CA PHE A 92 -10.31 4.38 6.27
C PHE A 92 -9.36 4.12 7.44
N ILE A 93 -8.07 4.04 7.14
CA ILE A 93 -6.98 3.93 8.11
C ILE A 93 -5.71 4.56 7.55
N GLU A 94 -4.92 5.16 8.42
CA GLU A 94 -3.55 5.60 8.19
C GLU A 94 -2.78 5.48 9.51
N ILE A 95 -1.45 5.36 9.42
CA ILE A 95 -0.56 5.39 10.60
C ILE A 95 -0.73 6.71 11.38
#